data_AF-A0A200QLV0-F1
#
_entry.id   AF-A0A200QLV0-F1
#
_cell.length_a   1.000
_cell.length_b   1.000
_cell.length_c   1.000
_cell.angle_alpha   90.00
_cell.angle_beta   90.00
_cell.angle_gamma   90.00
#
_symmetry.space_group_name_H-M   'P 1'
#
loop_
_entity.id
_entity.type
_entity.pdbx_description
1 polymer ?
#
loop_
_entity_poly.entity_id
_entity_poly.type
_entity_poly.pdbx_seq_one_letter_code
_entity_poly.pdbx_strand_id
1 'polypeptide(L)'
;MPYLSSISPNRVNQPIQAMYVNVTVFLPHWIAPPFHHVKINYDASFYSADKYIGIGLLLRDNTGSWLGARSITGYALSAEESEALAILYTLQWALSLNLDRVVFEGDCHVIT
;
A
#
# COMPACT_ATOMS: atom_id res chain seq x y z
N MET A 1 -28.27 12.17 47.66
CA MET A 1 -28.82 10.90 47.15
C MET A 1 -30.18 11.16 46.50
N PRO A 2 -30.29 11.34 45.17
CA PRO A 2 -31.57 11.33 44.49
C PRO A 2 -31.88 9.93 43.93
N TYR A 3 -33.15 9.59 44.08
CA TYR A 3 -33.82 8.35 43.76
C TYR A 3 -33.99 8.20 42.24
N LEU A 4 -33.53 7.09 41.64
CA LEU A 4 -33.80 6.74 40.25
C LEU A 4 -35.17 6.08 40.16
N SER A 5 -36.14 6.75 39.54
CA SER A 5 -37.43 6.15 39.18
C SER A 5 -37.69 6.28 37.68
N SER A 6 -38.01 5.14 37.07
CA SER A 6 -38.64 4.89 35.77
C SER A 6 -37.73 4.85 34.52
N ILE A 7 -37.13 3.68 34.28
CA ILE A 7 -36.83 3.25 32.91
C ILE A 7 -37.96 2.31 32.49
N SER A 8 -38.74 2.72 31.50
CA SER A 8 -39.76 1.89 30.85
C SER A 8 -39.08 0.73 30.07
N PRO A 9 -39.55 -0.53 30.16
CA PRO A 9 -38.84 -1.68 29.56
C PRO A 9 -38.91 -1.75 28.02
N ASN A 10 -39.65 -0.86 27.36
CA ASN A 10 -40.08 -1.06 25.97
C ASN A 10 -39.25 -0.32 24.90
N ARG A 11 -37.94 -0.12 25.10
CA ARG A 11 -37.09 0.57 24.11
C ARG A 11 -36.00 -0.30 23.49
N VAL A 12 -36.25 -1.60 23.28
CA VAL A 12 -35.24 -2.54 22.75
C VAL A 12 -35.46 -2.96 21.29
N ASN A 13 -36.61 -2.68 20.66
CA ASN A 13 -36.91 -3.22 19.32
C ASN A 13 -37.38 -2.18 18.30
N GLN A 14 -36.57 -1.15 18.04
CA GLN A 14 -36.66 -0.44 16.76
C GLN A 14 -35.43 -0.82 15.92
N PRO A 15 -35.58 -1.43 14.73
CA PRO A 15 -34.45 -1.66 13.86
C PRO A 15 -33.86 -0.30 13.51
N ILE A 16 -32.57 -0.12 13.81
CA ILE A 16 -31.81 1.01 13.30
C ILE A 16 -31.87 0.86 11.79
N GLN A 17 -32.65 1.72 11.14
CA GLN A 17 -32.68 1.78 9.68
C GLN A 17 -31.30 2.26 9.25
N ALA A 18 -30.41 1.32 8.92
CA ALA A 18 -29.11 1.63 8.38
C ALA A 18 -29.34 2.48 7.13
N MET A 19 -28.96 3.75 7.19
CA MET A 19 -28.87 4.60 6.01
C MET A 19 -27.78 3.98 5.14
N TYR A 20 -28.19 3.25 4.10
CA TYR A 20 -27.32 2.87 3.00
C TYR A 20 -26.96 4.15 2.25
N VAL A 21 -25.91 4.82 2.71
CA VAL A 21 -25.25 5.83 1.89
C VAL A 21 -24.62 5.05 0.74
N ASN A 22 -25.11 5.25 -0.47
CA ASN A 22 -24.46 4.76 -1.69
C ASN A 22 -23.15 5.55 -1.87
N VAL A 23 -22.15 5.23 -1.05
CA VAL A 23 -20.79 5.69 -1.27
C VAL A 23 -20.28 4.85 -2.44
N THR A 24 -20.28 5.43 -3.64
CA THR A 24 -19.47 4.90 -4.73
C THR A 24 -18.02 5.07 -4.34
N VAL A 25 -17.47 4.05 -3.69
CA VAL A 25 -16.04 3.99 -3.37
C VAL A 25 -15.31 3.79 -4.70
N PHE A 26 -14.73 4.87 -5.24
CA PHE A 26 -13.77 4.76 -6.33
C PHE A 26 -12.50 4.13 -5.74
N LEU A 27 -12.45 2.80 -5.72
CA LEU A 27 -11.22 2.09 -5.40
C LEU A 27 -10.29 2.23 -6.60
N PRO A 28 -9.10 2.84 -6.45
CA PRO A 28 -8.09 2.78 -7.50
C PRO A 28 -7.77 1.31 -7.74
N HIS A 29 -8.08 0.81 -8.94
CA HIS A 29 -7.73 -0.54 -9.34
C HIS A 29 -6.30 -0.53 -9.85
N TRP A 30 -5.51 -1.52 -9.46
CA TRP A 30 -4.19 -1.72 -10.03
C TRP A 30 -4.32 -1.99 -11.54
N ILE A 31 -3.50 -1.32 -12.35
CA ILE A 31 -3.50 -1.44 -13.81
C ILE A 31 -2.21 -2.13 -14.24
N ALA A 32 -2.32 -3.17 -15.07
CA ALA A 32 -1.15 -3.83 -15.66
C ALA A 32 -0.35 -2.85 -16.55
N PRO A 33 0.98 -3.04 -16.69
CA PRO A 33 1.75 -2.22 -17.61
C PRO A 33 1.30 -2.42 -19.08
N PRO A 34 1.58 -1.47 -19.98
CA PRO A 34 1.29 -1.62 -21.40
C PRO A 34 1.96 -2.85 -22.02
N PHE A 35 1.51 -3.27 -23.21
CA PHE A 35 2.16 -4.34 -23.94
C PHE A 35 3.66 -4.04 -24.17
N HIS A 36 4.49 -5.09 -24.11
CA HIS A 36 5.96 -5.00 -24.13
C HIS A 36 6.60 -4.19 -22.98
N HIS A 37 5.86 -3.90 -21.91
CA HIS A 37 6.40 -3.33 -20.69
C HIS A 37 6.27 -4.32 -19.54
N VAL A 38 7.14 -4.15 -18.55
CA VAL A 38 7.00 -4.76 -17.24
C VAL A 38 6.77 -3.66 -16.19
N LYS A 39 6.17 -4.01 -15.07
CA LYS A 39 5.97 -3.11 -13.94
C LYS A 39 6.74 -3.62 -12.75
N ILE A 40 7.47 -2.75 -12.06
CA ILE A 40 7.99 -3.04 -10.73
C ILE A 40 7.23 -2.20 -9.72
N ASN A 41 6.43 -2.86 -8.89
CA ASN A 41 5.87 -2.27 -7.70
C ASN A 41 6.92 -2.28 -6.59
N TYR A 42 7.07 -1.17 -5.88
CA TYR A 42 8.01 -1.03 -4.77
C TYR A 42 7.33 -0.35 -3.58
N ASP A 43 7.77 -0.71 -2.38
CA ASP A 43 7.30 -0.16 -1.11
C ASP A 43 8.37 -0.36 -0.03
N ALA A 44 8.40 0.51 0.98
CA ALA A 44 9.26 0.38 2.15
C ALA A 44 8.49 0.50 3.47
N SER A 45 8.77 -0.46 4.34
CA SER A 45 8.43 -0.35 5.76
C SER A 45 9.58 0.29 6.54
N PHE A 46 9.25 1.17 7.48
CA PHE A 46 10.21 1.80 8.39
C PHE A 46 9.86 1.56 9.85
N TYR A 47 10.79 0.97 10.59
CA TYR A 47 10.71 0.79 12.03
C TYR A 47 11.55 1.84 12.76
N SER A 48 10.88 2.86 13.30
CA SER A 48 11.52 4.09 13.78
C SER A 48 12.40 3.94 15.03
N ALA A 49 12.15 2.92 15.86
CA ALA A 49 12.89 2.69 17.11
C ALA A 49 14.34 2.26 16.83
N ASP A 50 14.52 1.28 15.95
CA ASP A 50 15.84 0.73 15.62
C ASP A 50 16.35 1.20 14.25
N LYS A 51 15.62 2.10 13.59
CA LYS A 51 15.93 2.61 12.24
C LYS A 51 15.98 1.55 11.15
N TYR A 52 15.42 0.38 11.40
CA TYR A 52 15.35 -0.71 10.45
C TYR A 52 14.33 -0.44 9.36
N ILE A 53 14.63 -0.91 8.15
CA ILE A 53 13.70 -0.92 7.04
C ILE A 53 13.55 -2.31 6.43
N GLY A 54 12.38 -2.57 5.87
CA GLY A 54 12.13 -3.68 4.98
C GLY A 54 11.56 -3.16 3.67
N ILE A 55 12.23 -3.42 2.56
CA ILE A 55 11.84 -3.01 1.21
C ILE A 55 11.30 -4.23 0.47
N GLY A 56 10.15 -4.07 -0.18
CA GLY A 56 9.51 -5.10 -0.99
C GLY A 56 9.39 -4.67 -2.45
N LEU A 57 9.88 -5.52 -3.37
CA LEU A 57 9.84 -5.28 -4.81
C LEU A 57 9.11 -6.41 -5.51
N LEU A 58 8.23 -6.08 -6.46
CA LEU A 58 7.47 -7.07 -7.24
C LEU A 58 7.45 -6.71 -8.73
N LEU A 59 8.09 -7.55 -9.54
CA LEU A 59 8.13 -7.44 -11.00
C LEU A 59 6.96 -8.22 -11.62
N ARG A 60 6.20 -7.57 -12.50
CA ARG A 60 5.05 -8.13 -13.21
C ARG A 60 5.09 -7.85 -14.70
N ASP A 61 4.53 -8.76 -15.49
CA ASP A 61 4.31 -8.56 -16.93
C ASP A 61 3.00 -7.80 -17.23
N ASN A 62 2.71 -7.59 -18.52
CA ASN A 62 1.52 -6.91 -19.01
C ASN A 62 0.21 -7.71 -18.82
N THR A 63 0.27 -8.96 -18.38
CA THR A 63 -0.90 -9.75 -17.96
C THR A 63 -1.17 -9.63 -16.46
N GLY A 64 -0.25 -9.00 -15.72
CA GLY A 64 -0.25 -8.94 -14.26
C GLY A 64 0.37 -10.16 -13.59
N SER A 65 0.92 -11.10 -14.36
CA SER A 65 1.63 -12.26 -13.83
C SER A 65 2.96 -11.82 -13.21
N TRP A 66 3.32 -12.41 -12.07
CA TRP A 66 4.59 -12.13 -11.43
C TRP A 66 5.74 -12.79 -12.21
N LEU A 67 6.81 -12.03 -12.43
CA LEU A 67 8.04 -12.52 -13.06
C LEU A 67 9.19 -12.65 -12.05
N GLY A 68 9.10 -11.93 -10.93
CA GLY A 68 10.10 -12.00 -9.87
C GLY A 68 9.75 -11.09 -8.69
N ALA A 69 10.41 -11.32 -7.56
CA ALA A 69 10.27 -10.50 -6.38
C ALA A 69 11.63 -10.38 -5.67
N ARG A 70 11.80 -9.29 -4.90
CA ARG A 70 12.93 -9.12 -3.99
C ARG A 70 12.46 -8.54 -2.68
N SER A 71 13.15 -8.92 -1.60
CA SER A 71 13.04 -8.26 -0.31
C SER A 71 14.44 -7.87 0.15
N ILE A 72 14.57 -6.66 0.67
CA ILE A 72 15.84 -6.08 1.12
C ILE A 72 15.60 -5.53 2.51
N THR A 73 16.55 -5.74 3.42
CA THR A 73 16.56 -5.11 4.74
C THR A 73 17.73 -4.15 4.84
N GLY A 74 17.56 -3.08 5.60
CA GLY A 74 18.62 -2.10 5.81
C GLY A 74 18.29 -1.14 6.93
N TYR A 75 18.83 0.07 6.81
CA TYR A 75 18.55 1.16 7.74
C TYR A 75 18.21 2.44 6.99
N ALA A 76 17.34 3.25 7.57
CA ALA A 76 17.03 4.61 7.12
C ALA A 76 16.80 5.53 8.33
N LEU A 77 16.98 6.83 8.16
CA LEU A 77 16.74 7.82 9.20
C LEU A 77 15.26 8.19 9.31
N SER A 78 14.50 8.07 8.21
CA SER A 78 13.08 8.36 8.14
C SER A 78 12.30 7.42 7.21
N ALA A 79 10.98 7.51 7.25
CA ALA A 79 10.10 6.77 6.34
C ALA A 79 10.31 7.23 4.88
N GLU A 80 10.44 8.53 4.66
CA GLU A 80 10.70 9.11 3.34
C GLU A 80 12.04 8.64 2.76
N GLU A 81 13.08 8.52 3.60
CA GLU A 81 14.35 7.95 3.15
C GLU A 81 14.20 6.45 2.82
N SER A 82 13.40 5.69 3.59
CA SER A 82 13.15 4.29 3.27
C SER A 82 12.48 4.09 1.91
N GLU A 83 11.54 4.98 1.55
CA GLU A 83 10.89 5.00 0.24
C GLU A 83 11.84 5.43 -0.89
N ALA A 84 12.69 6.43 -0.63
CA ALA A 84 13.74 6.84 -1.56
C ALA A 84 14.74 5.69 -1.83
N LEU A 85 15.06 4.89 -0.81
CA LEU A 85 15.86 3.69 -0.96
C LEU A 85 15.12 2.61 -1.75
N ALA A 86 13.82 2.43 -1.56
CA ALA A 86 13.02 1.47 -2.31
C ALA A 86 13.04 1.73 -3.82
N ILE A 87 12.82 2.98 -4.26
CA ILE A 87 12.93 3.32 -5.68
C ILE A 87 14.37 3.16 -6.20
N LEU A 88 15.39 3.52 -5.40
CA LEU A 88 16.79 3.35 -5.78
C LEU A 88 17.14 1.88 -6.04
N TYR A 89 16.81 0.99 -5.11
CA TYR A 89 17.06 -0.45 -5.27
C TYR A 89 16.23 -1.05 -6.41
N THR A 90 15.03 -0.53 -6.65
CA THR A 90 14.19 -0.91 -7.78
C THR A 90 14.85 -0.58 -9.12
N LEU A 91 15.41 0.62 -9.27
CA LEU A 91 16.15 1.02 -10.47
C LEU A 91 17.40 0.17 -10.67
N GLN A 92 18.17 -0.06 -9.61
CA GLN A 92 19.35 -0.94 -9.67
C GLN A 92 18.97 -2.37 -10.07
N TRP A 93 17.86 -2.89 -9.54
CA TRP A 93 17.38 -4.21 -9.88
C TRP A 93 16.96 -4.29 -11.36
N ALA A 94 16.21 -3.31 -11.86
CA ALA A 94 15.82 -3.24 -13.27
C ALA A 94 17.04 -3.21 -14.21
N LEU A 95 18.07 -2.42 -13.87
CA LEU A 95 19.33 -2.38 -14.60
C LEU A 95 20.05 -3.73 -14.59
N SER A 96 20.11 -4.40 -13.43
CA SER A 96 20.76 -5.71 -13.29
C SER A 96 20.07 -6.83 -14.08
N LEU A 97 18.78 -6.65 -14.40
CA LEU A 97 17.98 -7.56 -15.23
C LEU A 97 17.99 -7.17 -16.71
N ASN A 98 18.70 -6.11 -17.10
CA ASN A 98 18.69 -5.56 -18.46
C ASN A 98 17.28 -5.28 -18.99
N LEU A 99 16.40 -4.72 -18.16
CA LEU A 99 15.04 -4.36 -18.56
C LEU A 99 15.02 -3.00 -19.26
N ASP A 100 14.44 -2.95 -20.48
CA ASP A 100 14.39 -1.73 -21.29
C ASP A 100 13.13 -0.88 -21.04
N ARG A 101 11.97 -1.53 -20.88
CA ARG A 101 10.66 -0.88 -20.83
C ARG A 101 9.97 -1.18 -19.51
N VAL A 102 10.23 -0.35 -18.51
CA VAL A 102 9.78 -0.57 -17.12
C VAL A 102 8.91 0.59 -16.65
N VAL A 103 7.78 0.25 -16.03
CA VAL A 103 6.96 1.17 -15.24
C VAL A 103 7.28 0.95 -13.77
N PHE A 104 7.61 2.00 -13.05
CA PHE A 104 7.83 1.96 -11.60
C PHE A 104 6.61 2.54 -10.89
N GLU A 105 6.12 1.86 -9.85
CA GLU A 105 4.92 2.27 -9.12
C GLU A 105 5.12 2.06 -7.61
N GLY A 106 5.04 3.15 -6.85
CA GLY A 106 5.03 3.17 -5.39
C GLY A 106 3.90 4.06 -4.88
N ASP A 107 3.65 4.07 -3.58
CA ASP A 107 2.57 4.82 -2.92
C ASP A 107 3.06 6.11 -2.21
N CYS A 108 4.37 6.35 -2.17
CA CYS A 108 4.94 7.53 -1.54
C CYS A 108 4.80 8.79 -2.42
N HIS A 109 3.83 9.66 -2.10
CA HIS A 109 3.61 10.95 -2.79
C HIS A 109 4.77 11.94 -2.71
N VAL A 110 5.70 11.77 -1.76
CA VAL A 110 6.89 12.64 -1.66
C VAL A 110 7.91 12.30 -2.75
N ILE A 111 7.97 11.02 -3.14
CA ILE A 111 8.95 10.50 -4.10
C ILE A 111 8.37 10.38 -5.51
N THR A 112 7.06 10.14 -5.64
CA THR A 112 6.35 9.84 -6.90
C THR A 112 5.33 10.90 -7.25
#